data_AF-A0A552D033-F1
#
_entry.id   AF-A0A552D033-F1
#
_cell.length_a   1.000
_cell.length_b   1.000
_cell.length_c   1.000
_cell.angle_alpha   90.00
_cell.angle_beta   90.00
_cell.angle_gamma   90.00
#
_symmetry.space_group_name_H-M   'P 1'
#
loop_
_entity.id
_entity.type
_entity.pdbx_description
1 polymer ?
#
loop_
_entity_poly.entity_id
_entity_poly.type
_entity_poly.pdbx_seq_one_letter_code
_entity_poly.pdbx_strand_id
1 'polypeptide(L)'
;MSQLWSDKILAAIQAGRSISHSYQPSQSRIKILSNGAVYIKADMDTDADGSPRARTIDPKYGQLPTSLRKSKGWRGDAEYVNAETIPYYVLPGNFASVSGVTCKLGDLALVRWQGQEILAIYADQGPSDKIGEGSIKLVEALGENPWNAGKTEIISGIEFGVEYLVFPKSTATRPIPSSFDEIQSVGLEVFREYFGDVTYSMTQEEMQEKAGENDVEVWEIINAPNFKTLTDLNLRPSVGTGSPPITTIPIDTVIKSLVDSSSQRPKVFHVGFGNSGLWLMVEYNNQKGFVRASKNYILPWYQN
;
A
#
# COMPACT_ATOMS: atom_id res chain seq x y z
N MET A 1 -10.51 -6.24 7.89
CA MET A 1 -9.44 -5.91 6.90
C MET A 1 -8.17 -5.63 7.66
N SER A 2 -7.02 -6.20 7.29
CA SER A 2 -5.75 -5.94 7.96
C SER A 2 -5.26 -4.53 7.62
N GLN A 3 -5.41 -3.59 8.57
CA GLN A 3 -5.04 -2.19 8.41
C GLN A 3 -3.57 -1.98 8.81
N LEU A 4 -2.75 -1.45 7.90
CA LEU A 4 -1.44 -0.86 8.18
C LEU A 4 -1.58 0.26 9.21
N TRP A 5 -2.70 0.98 9.17
CA TRP A 5 -2.95 2.11 10.06
C TRP A 5 -3.21 1.65 11.49
N SER A 6 -2.15 1.73 12.31
CA SER A 6 -2.10 1.21 13.67
C SER A 6 -1.93 2.31 14.72
N ASP A 7 -2.08 1.96 16.00
CA ASP A 7 -1.84 2.86 17.13
C ASP A 7 -0.43 3.47 17.12
N LYS A 8 0.56 2.75 16.57
CA LYS A 8 1.92 3.25 16.39
C LYS A 8 1.97 4.46 15.45
N ILE A 9 1.21 4.41 14.34
CA ILE A 9 1.10 5.53 13.40
C ILE A 9 0.34 6.68 14.03
N LEU A 10 -0.76 6.41 14.73
CA LEU A 10 -1.54 7.43 15.44
C LEU A 10 -0.68 8.17 16.48
N ALA A 11 0.10 7.44 17.27
CA ALA A 11 1.04 8.02 18.23
C ALA A 11 2.12 8.87 17.55
N ALA A 12 2.69 8.39 16.43
CA ALA A 12 3.67 9.14 15.65
C ALA A 12 3.06 10.44 15.09
N ILE A 13 1.85 10.39 14.52
CA ILE A 13 1.12 11.56 14.03
C ILE A 13 0.82 12.54 15.16
N GLN A 14 0.42 12.05 16.34
CA GLN A 14 0.14 12.89 17.49
C GLN A 14 1.39 13.66 17.92
N ALA A 15 2.54 12.98 18.01
CA ALA A 15 3.83 13.56 18.36
C ALA A 15 4.49 14.39 17.23
N GLY A 16 4.01 14.27 16.00
CA GLY A 16 4.56 14.96 14.82
C GLY A 16 4.47 16.48 14.90
N ARG A 17 5.49 17.16 14.35
CA ARG A 17 5.57 18.63 14.29
C ARG A 17 4.63 19.17 13.23
N SER A 18 3.65 19.98 13.62
CA SER A 18 2.73 20.66 12.70
C SER A 18 3.45 21.68 11.81
N ILE A 19 3.01 21.76 10.56
CA ILE A 19 3.46 22.75 9.57
C ILE A 19 2.33 23.75 9.33
N SER A 20 2.63 25.03 9.44
CA SER A 20 1.73 26.10 9.00
C SER A 20 1.76 26.22 7.47
N HIS A 21 0.58 26.28 6.85
CA HIS A 21 0.44 26.44 5.40
C HIS A 21 -0.82 27.25 5.07
N SER A 22 -0.94 27.65 3.81
CA SER A 22 -2.11 28.35 3.26
C SER A 22 -2.86 27.55 2.19
N TYR A 23 -2.51 26.26 2.01
CA TYR A 23 -3.19 25.38 1.06
C TYR A 23 -4.69 25.26 1.31
N GLN A 24 -5.44 25.11 0.22
CA GLN A 24 -6.81 24.64 0.25
C GLN A 24 -6.86 23.10 0.23
N PRO A 25 -7.83 22.49 0.93
CA PRO A 25 -8.78 23.15 1.82
C PRO A 25 -8.09 23.66 3.10
N SER A 26 -8.51 24.81 3.61
CA SER A 26 -7.87 25.46 4.77
C SER A 26 -7.82 24.61 6.06
N GLN A 27 -8.69 23.61 6.16
CA GLN A 27 -8.71 22.63 7.25
C GLN A 27 -7.67 21.51 7.10
N SER A 28 -6.92 21.47 6.00
CA SER A 28 -5.83 20.51 5.81
C SER A 28 -4.80 20.60 6.92
N ARG A 29 -4.13 19.47 7.17
CA ARG A 29 -3.11 19.33 8.21
C ARG A 29 -1.88 18.70 7.62
N ILE A 30 -0.72 19.26 7.90
CA ILE A 30 0.57 18.68 7.56
C ILE A 30 1.38 18.52 8.84
N LYS A 31 1.94 17.34 9.06
CA LYS A 31 2.84 17.06 10.17
C LYS A 31 4.08 16.32 9.68
N ILE A 32 5.23 16.67 10.25
CA ILE A 32 6.49 15.96 10.04
C ILE A 32 6.75 15.05 11.24
N LEU A 33 6.89 13.76 10.98
CA LEU A 33 7.09 12.76 12.01
C LEU A 33 8.58 12.62 12.34
N SER A 34 8.91 12.07 13.52
CA SER A 34 10.30 11.94 14.00
C SER A 34 11.17 11.04 13.13
N ASN A 35 10.56 10.07 12.43
CA ASN A 35 11.23 9.19 11.47
C ASN A 35 11.35 9.82 10.07
N GLY A 36 10.94 11.08 9.87
CA GLY A 36 11.02 11.79 8.60
C GLY A 36 9.82 11.57 7.67
N ALA A 37 8.87 10.70 8.01
CA ALA A 37 7.62 10.58 7.26
C ALA A 37 6.80 11.87 7.36
N VAL A 38 5.95 12.12 6.38
CA VAL A 38 5.07 13.28 6.34
C VAL A 38 3.63 12.81 6.38
N TYR A 39 2.90 13.24 7.39
CA TYR A 39 1.46 13.04 7.47
C TYR A 39 0.73 14.24 6.87
N ILE A 40 -0.23 13.98 5.99
CA ILE A 40 -1.12 14.97 5.40
C ILE A 40 -2.56 14.49 5.64
N LYS A 41 -3.44 15.39 6.05
CA LYS A 41 -4.89 15.17 6.03
C LYS A 41 -5.54 16.25 5.18
N ALA A 42 -6.31 15.86 4.18
CA ALA A 42 -6.96 16.74 3.21
C ALA A 42 -8.24 16.08 2.65
N ASP A 43 -8.88 16.71 1.69
CA ASP A 43 -9.73 16.04 0.69
C ASP A 43 -8.85 15.32 -0.35
N MET A 44 -9.48 14.76 -1.38
CA MET A 44 -8.79 14.28 -2.58
C MET A 44 -9.54 14.73 -3.84
N ASP A 45 -9.09 15.79 -4.49
CA ASP A 45 -9.47 16.12 -5.86
C ASP A 45 -8.97 15.02 -6.82
N THR A 46 -9.83 14.55 -7.72
CA THR A 46 -9.44 13.54 -8.72
C THR A 46 -8.61 14.18 -9.82
N ASP A 47 -7.40 13.67 -10.01
CA ASP A 47 -6.49 14.07 -11.07
C ASP A 47 -6.57 13.09 -12.25
N ALA A 48 -6.85 13.64 -13.45
CA ALA A 48 -6.96 12.89 -14.70
C ALA A 48 -5.64 12.86 -15.49
N ASP A 49 -4.60 13.57 -15.04
CA ASP A 49 -3.38 13.75 -15.79
C ASP A 49 -2.69 12.41 -16.10
N GLY A 50 -2.11 12.31 -17.29
CA GLY A 50 -1.49 11.06 -17.73
C GLY A 50 -2.45 10.01 -18.31
N SER A 51 -3.77 10.15 -18.13
CA SER A 51 -4.71 9.33 -18.90
C SER A 51 -4.53 9.59 -20.40
N PRO A 52 -4.56 8.55 -21.26
CA PRO A 52 -4.62 8.73 -22.72
C PRO A 52 -5.81 9.56 -23.19
N ARG A 53 -6.83 9.72 -22.34
CA ARG A 53 -8.06 10.47 -22.60
C ARG A 53 -8.24 11.64 -21.61
N ALA A 54 -7.19 12.09 -20.92
CA ALA A 54 -7.26 13.13 -19.88
C ALA A 54 -8.08 14.36 -20.32
N ARG A 55 -7.79 14.91 -21.50
CA ARG A 55 -8.50 16.07 -22.07
C ARG A 55 -9.96 15.83 -22.46
N THR A 56 -10.38 14.58 -22.55
CA THR A 56 -11.76 14.19 -22.84
C THR A 56 -12.54 13.98 -21.56
N ILE A 57 -11.94 13.33 -20.57
CA ILE A 57 -12.60 12.99 -19.30
C ILE A 57 -12.55 14.12 -18.27
N ASP A 58 -11.59 15.04 -18.41
CA ASP A 58 -11.51 16.31 -17.71
C ASP A 58 -11.08 17.42 -18.70
N PRO A 59 -12.02 17.98 -19.48
CA PRO A 59 -11.69 18.97 -20.50
C PRO A 59 -11.11 20.28 -19.97
N LYS A 60 -11.30 20.58 -18.68
CA LYS A 60 -10.92 21.87 -18.10
C LYS A 60 -9.51 21.83 -17.53
N TYR A 61 -9.14 20.75 -16.85
CA TYR A 61 -7.86 20.66 -16.16
C TYR A 61 -6.98 19.53 -16.66
N GLY A 62 -7.55 18.48 -17.26
CA GLY A 62 -6.84 17.28 -17.66
C GLY A 62 -5.76 17.50 -18.71
N GLN A 63 -4.58 16.95 -18.46
CA GLN A 63 -3.38 17.03 -19.28
C GLN A 63 -2.90 15.62 -19.63
N LEU A 64 -2.37 15.47 -20.85
CA LEU A 64 -1.68 14.22 -21.21
C LEU A 64 -0.43 13.98 -20.35
N PRO A 65 0.43 14.98 -20.05
CA PRO A 65 1.61 14.74 -19.24
C PRO A 65 1.35 14.78 -17.73
N THR A 66 1.83 13.76 -17.01
CA THR A 66 2.19 13.91 -15.59
C THR A 66 3.62 14.43 -15.43
N SER A 67 3.97 14.96 -14.25
CA SER A 67 5.34 15.40 -13.96
C SER A 67 6.36 14.27 -13.96
N LEU A 68 6.01 13.09 -13.43
CA LEU A 68 6.77 11.84 -13.52
C LEU A 68 6.55 11.22 -14.91
N ARG A 69 7.65 10.91 -15.60
CA ARG A 69 7.66 10.43 -16.99
C ARG A 69 8.94 9.67 -17.28
N LYS A 70 9.06 9.04 -18.46
CA LYS A 70 10.19 8.15 -18.76
C LYS A 70 11.54 8.84 -18.61
N SER A 71 11.65 10.08 -19.08
CA SER A 71 12.88 10.90 -18.90
C SER A 71 13.23 11.23 -17.44
N LYS A 72 12.31 11.01 -16.49
CA LYS A 72 12.51 11.17 -15.04
C LYS A 72 12.48 9.84 -14.27
N GLY A 73 12.65 8.71 -14.96
CA GLY A 73 12.79 7.40 -14.33
C GLY A 73 11.51 6.57 -14.24
N TRP A 74 10.38 7.06 -14.77
CA TRP A 74 9.19 6.21 -14.95
C TRP A 74 9.51 5.04 -15.89
N ARG A 75 9.03 3.84 -15.56
CA ARG A 75 9.28 2.61 -16.32
C ARG A 75 8.02 1.89 -16.78
N GLY A 76 6.86 2.50 -16.61
CA GLY A 76 5.61 1.93 -17.11
C GLY A 76 5.51 1.98 -18.64
N ASP A 77 4.44 1.38 -19.14
CA ASP A 77 4.26 1.16 -20.58
C ASP A 77 4.23 2.47 -21.38
N ALA A 78 3.52 3.48 -20.87
CA ALA A 78 3.34 4.79 -21.51
C ALA A 78 4.40 5.82 -21.08
N GLU A 79 4.53 6.91 -21.85
CA GLU A 79 5.46 8.02 -21.54
C GLU A 79 5.19 8.66 -20.16
N TYR A 80 3.93 8.75 -19.79
CA TYR A 80 3.42 9.34 -18.56
C TYR A 80 2.81 8.28 -17.64
N VAL A 81 2.66 8.61 -16.36
CA VAL A 81 1.94 7.77 -15.40
C VAL A 81 0.44 7.85 -15.68
N ASN A 82 -0.20 6.74 -16.06
CA ASN A 82 -1.62 6.74 -16.44
C ASN A 82 -2.54 6.78 -15.20
N ALA A 83 -3.32 7.86 -15.04
CA ALA A 83 -4.26 8.02 -13.94
C ALA A 83 -5.34 6.93 -13.84
N GLU A 84 -5.74 6.30 -14.96
CA GLU A 84 -6.76 5.24 -14.96
C GLU A 84 -6.22 3.89 -14.45
N THR A 85 -4.90 3.70 -14.38
CA THR A 85 -4.30 2.39 -14.03
C THR A 85 -3.30 2.43 -12.88
N ILE A 86 -2.73 3.59 -12.56
CA ILE A 86 -1.70 3.75 -11.54
C ILE A 86 -2.22 4.57 -10.36
N PRO A 87 -2.17 4.06 -9.12
CA PRO A 87 -2.56 4.81 -7.94
C PRO A 87 -1.44 5.80 -7.62
N TYR A 88 -1.68 7.08 -7.88
CA TYR A 88 -0.71 8.13 -7.58
C TYR A 88 -1.33 9.24 -6.74
N TYR A 89 -0.48 9.95 -6.01
CA TYR A 89 -0.83 11.18 -5.30
C TYR A 89 -0.02 12.36 -5.83
N VAL A 90 -0.51 13.55 -5.54
CA VAL A 90 0.05 14.82 -6.00
C VAL A 90 0.41 15.68 -4.80
N LEU A 91 1.49 16.44 -4.92
CA LEU A 91 1.91 17.44 -3.95
C LEU A 91 2.04 18.79 -4.66
N PRO A 92 1.67 19.90 -3.99
CA PRO A 92 1.84 21.23 -4.54
C PRO A 92 3.30 21.50 -4.94
N GLY A 93 3.51 22.22 -6.05
CA GLY A 93 4.87 22.51 -6.56
C GLY A 93 5.78 23.26 -5.57
N ASN A 94 5.22 23.95 -4.58
CA ASN A 94 5.96 24.64 -3.51
C ASN A 94 6.07 23.82 -2.20
N PHE A 95 5.67 22.55 -2.18
CA PHE A 95 5.58 21.72 -0.96
C PHE A 95 6.87 21.71 -0.15
N ALA A 96 8.03 21.62 -0.80
CA ALA A 96 9.32 21.62 -0.11
C ALA A 96 9.61 22.95 0.62
N SER A 97 9.24 24.08 0.03
CA SER A 97 9.42 25.39 0.65
C SER A 97 8.49 25.60 1.86
N VAL A 98 7.29 25.04 1.82
CA VAL A 98 6.29 25.17 2.90
C VAL A 98 6.56 24.19 4.05
N SER A 99 6.84 22.92 3.72
CA SER A 99 7.03 21.86 4.73
C SER A 99 8.45 21.77 5.28
N GLY A 100 9.44 22.26 4.52
CA GLY A 100 10.85 22.02 4.78
C GLY A 100 11.30 20.59 4.42
N VAL A 101 10.45 19.78 3.77
CA VAL A 101 10.75 18.40 3.38
C VAL A 101 10.77 18.28 1.85
N THR A 102 11.87 17.75 1.32
CA THR A 102 11.99 17.46 -0.11
C THR A 102 11.48 16.07 -0.44
N CYS A 103 10.34 15.99 -1.10
CA CYS A 103 9.85 14.78 -1.77
C CYS A 103 10.31 14.80 -3.24
N LYS A 104 10.59 13.63 -3.81
CA LYS A 104 10.96 13.44 -5.22
C LYS A 104 9.88 12.65 -5.94
N LEU A 105 9.61 13.00 -7.20
CA LEU A 105 8.74 12.19 -8.06
C LEU A 105 9.19 10.73 -8.02
N GLY A 106 8.25 9.82 -7.80
CA GLY A 106 8.50 8.41 -7.53
C GLY A 106 8.54 8.03 -6.04
N ASP A 107 8.52 8.99 -5.11
CA ASP A 107 8.37 8.69 -3.67
C ASP A 107 6.97 8.11 -3.40
N LEU A 108 6.85 7.27 -2.38
CA LEU A 108 5.64 6.50 -2.09
C LEU A 108 4.89 7.07 -0.89
N ALA A 109 3.61 6.76 -0.80
CA ALA A 109 2.77 7.07 0.34
C ALA A 109 1.81 5.93 0.64
N LEU A 110 1.45 5.76 1.90
CA LEU A 110 0.24 5.04 2.30
C LEU A 110 -0.91 6.04 2.37
N VAL A 111 -1.98 5.81 1.61
CA VAL A 111 -3.17 6.67 1.59
C VAL A 111 -4.35 5.91 2.18
N ARG A 112 -5.08 6.54 3.10
CA ARG A 112 -6.20 5.94 3.83
C ARG A 112 -7.48 6.76 3.69
N TRP A 113 -8.58 6.07 3.44
CA TRP A 113 -9.95 6.60 3.46
C TRP A 113 -10.94 5.54 3.93
N GLN A 114 -11.81 5.85 4.90
CA GLN A 114 -12.87 4.96 5.43
C GLN A 114 -12.43 3.49 5.66
N GLY A 115 -11.20 3.30 6.15
CA GLY A 115 -10.63 1.98 6.44
C GLY A 115 -10.05 1.23 5.24
N GLN A 116 -10.16 1.78 4.02
CA GLN A 116 -9.37 1.38 2.85
C GLN A 116 -7.99 2.02 2.90
N GLU A 117 -6.97 1.29 2.48
CA GLU A 117 -5.57 1.69 2.55
C GLU A 117 -4.84 1.26 1.29
N ILE A 118 -4.32 2.22 0.54
CA ILE A 118 -3.69 2.01 -0.76
C ILE A 118 -2.31 2.65 -0.76
N LEU A 119 -1.30 1.91 -1.21
CA LEU A 119 0.01 2.50 -1.48
C LEU A 119 -0.07 3.25 -2.81
N ALA A 120 0.47 4.45 -2.85
CA ALA A 120 0.44 5.32 -4.01
C ALA A 120 1.82 5.92 -4.29
N ILE A 121 2.08 6.27 -5.54
CA ILE A 121 3.33 6.89 -6.00
C ILE A 121 3.16 8.41 -6.20
N TYR A 122 4.20 9.20 -5.95
CA TYR A 122 4.21 10.63 -6.23
C TYR A 122 4.44 10.87 -7.72
N ALA A 123 3.38 11.12 -8.49
CA ALA A 123 3.48 11.20 -9.94
C ALA A 123 3.38 12.63 -10.49
N ASP A 124 2.71 13.55 -9.81
CA ASP A 124 2.49 14.89 -10.35
C ASP A 124 2.72 16.05 -9.37
N GLN A 125 2.99 17.23 -9.91
CA GLN A 125 3.10 18.48 -9.16
C GLN A 125 1.86 19.32 -9.40
N GLY A 126 1.07 19.49 -8.34
CA GLY A 126 -0.15 20.28 -8.36
C GLY A 126 0.10 21.77 -8.21
N PRO A 127 -0.97 22.58 -8.30
CA PRO A 127 -0.92 24.02 -8.07
C PRO A 127 -0.42 24.36 -6.66
N SER A 128 0.25 25.50 -6.51
CA SER A 128 0.96 25.89 -5.28
C SER A 128 0.06 26.30 -4.10
N ASP A 129 -1.25 26.30 -4.29
CA ASP A 129 -2.25 26.74 -3.32
C ASP A 129 -3.25 25.62 -2.94
N LYS A 130 -3.10 24.40 -3.45
CA LYS A 130 -3.95 23.24 -3.11
C LYS A 130 -3.13 22.05 -2.60
N ILE A 131 -3.78 21.17 -1.86
CA ILE A 131 -3.23 19.89 -1.40
C ILE A 131 -4.36 18.87 -1.27
N GLY A 132 -4.08 17.60 -1.55
CA GLY A 132 -5.10 16.56 -1.56
C GLY A 132 -5.56 16.28 -2.98
N GLU A 133 -4.67 15.71 -3.79
CA GLU A 133 -4.96 15.35 -5.18
C GLU A 133 -4.46 13.92 -5.41
N GLY A 134 -5.21 13.14 -6.19
CA GLY A 134 -4.89 11.73 -6.45
C GLY A 134 -5.53 11.22 -7.72
N SER A 135 -4.92 10.18 -8.31
CA SER A 135 -5.37 9.65 -9.59
C SER A 135 -6.76 9.00 -9.52
N ILE A 136 -7.42 8.91 -10.67
CA ILE A 136 -8.66 8.12 -10.86
C ILE A 136 -8.53 6.74 -10.22
N LYS A 137 -7.43 6.03 -10.48
CA LYS A 137 -7.19 4.69 -9.95
C LYS A 137 -7.08 4.67 -8.42
N LEU A 138 -6.47 5.71 -7.82
CA LEU A 138 -6.37 5.80 -6.37
C LEU A 138 -7.75 6.03 -5.74
N VAL A 139 -8.58 6.90 -6.32
CA VAL A 139 -9.95 7.15 -5.85
C VAL A 139 -10.79 5.87 -5.91
N GLU A 140 -10.76 5.17 -7.05
CA GLU A 140 -11.45 3.88 -7.20
C GLU A 140 -10.94 2.81 -6.23
N ALA A 141 -9.62 2.74 -6.01
CA ALA A 141 -9.03 1.78 -5.08
C ALA A 141 -9.35 2.07 -3.61
N LEU A 142 -9.61 3.33 -3.27
CA LEU A 142 -10.12 3.75 -1.95
C LEU A 142 -11.63 3.53 -1.80
N GLY A 143 -12.30 2.97 -2.82
CA GLY A 143 -13.70 2.57 -2.77
C GLY A 143 -14.68 3.64 -3.25
N GLU A 144 -14.19 4.77 -3.77
CA GLU A 144 -15.02 5.87 -4.25
C GLU A 144 -15.16 5.86 -5.77
N ASN A 145 -16.21 6.51 -6.30
CA ASN A 145 -16.42 6.63 -7.74
C ASN A 145 -16.21 8.08 -8.19
N PRO A 146 -15.16 8.39 -8.98
CA PRO A 146 -14.94 9.73 -9.50
C PRO A 146 -15.82 10.04 -10.74
N TRP A 147 -16.46 9.03 -11.33
CA TRP A 147 -17.09 9.14 -12.64
C TRP A 147 -18.56 9.53 -12.58
N ASN A 148 -19.01 10.21 -13.63
CA ASN A 148 -20.43 10.28 -13.95
C ASN A 148 -21.00 8.88 -14.30
N ALA A 149 -22.33 8.75 -14.36
CA ALA A 149 -22.99 7.47 -14.62
C ALA A 149 -22.56 6.79 -15.94
N GLY A 150 -22.15 7.57 -16.94
CA GLY A 150 -21.69 7.08 -18.24
C GLY A 150 -20.19 6.77 -18.34
N LYS A 151 -19.41 7.04 -17.28
CA LYS A 151 -17.93 6.99 -17.29
C LYS A 151 -17.29 7.79 -18.43
N THR A 152 -17.89 8.93 -18.77
CA THR A 152 -17.38 9.83 -19.81
C THR A 152 -16.58 10.98 -19.25
N GLU A 153 -16.85 11.37 -18.00
CA GLU A 153 -16.21 12.51 -17.32
C GLU A 153 -16.00 12.18 -15.84
N ILE A 154 -14.90 12.66 -15.28
CA ILE A 154 -14.74 12.72 -13.82
C ILE A 154 -15.50 13.94 -13.28
N ILE A 155 -16.26 13.74 -12.21
CA ILE A 155 -17.17 14.75 -11.67
C ILE A 155 -17.06 14.90 -10.15
N SER A 156 -16.29 14.04 -9.51
CA SER A 156 -16.14 13.98 -8.05
C SER A 156 -14.72 13.59 -7.66
N GLY A 157 -14.37 13.98 -6.44
CA GLY A 157 -13.23 13.48 -5.68
C GLY A 157 -13.71 12.85 -4.37
N ILE A 158 -12.80 12.70 -3.42
CA ILE A 158 -13.12 12.26 -2.05
C ILE A 158 -13.21 13.50 -1.17
N GLU A 159 -14.23 13.56 -0.31
CA GLU A 159 -14.40 14.64 0.64
C GLU A 159 -13.25 14.72 1.67
N PHE A 160 -13.25 15.79 2.48
CA PHE A 160 -12.21 15.98 3.49
C PHE A 160 -12.14 14.83 4.48
N GLY A 161 -10.93 14.33 4.70
CA GLY A 161 -10.64 13.31 5.69
C GLY A 161 -9.70 12.22 5.21
N VAL A 162 -9.31 12.26 3.93
CA VAL A 162 -8.25 11.44 3.37
C VAL A 162 -6.93 11.71 4.07
N GLU A 163 -6.25 10.65 4.44
CA GLU A 163 -4.97 10.70 5.13
C GLU A 163 -3.86 10.12 4.26
N TYR A 164 -2.77 10.85 4.12
CA TYR A 164 -1.58 10.46 3.38
C TYR A 164 -0.42 10.36 4.35
N LEU A 165 0.29 9.25 4.31
CA LEU A 165 1.54 9.04 5.03
C LEU A 165 2.63 8.88 3.97
N VAL A 166 3.24 10.00 3.62
CA VAL A 166 4.27 10.11 2.59
C VAL A 166 5.62 9.68 3.16
N PHE A 167 6.38 8.94 2.35
CA PHE A 167 7.71 8.43 2.65
C PHE A 167 8.75 9.12 1.75
N PRO A 168 9.29 10.29 2.14
CA PRO A 168 10.30 10.98 1.35
C PRO A 168 11.52 10.09 1.06
N LYS A 169 12.09 10.22 -0.14
CA LYS A 169 13.26 9.46 -0.61
C LYS A 169 13.06 7.95 -0.67
N SER A 170 11.82 7.46 -0.67
CA SER A 170 11.52 6.03 -0.66
C SER A 170 11.97 5.29 -1.91
N THR A 171 12.29 5.97 -3.01
CA THR A 171 12.86 5.34 -4.22
C THR A 171 14.28 5.79 -4.53
N ALA A 172 14.99 6.40 -3.57
CA ALA A 172 16.35 6.89 -3.79
C ALA A 172 17.38 5.77 -4.05
N THR A 173 17.15 4.57 -3.53
CA THR A 173 18.07 3.42 -3.60
C THR A 173 17.47 2.20 -4.31
N ARG A 174 16.27 2.35 -4.91
CA ARG A 174 15.53 1.27 -5.57
C ARG A 174 14.87 1.77 -6.86
N PRO A 175 14.59 0.90 -7.83
CA PRO A 175 13.82 1.29 -9.00
C PRO A 175 12.45 1.87 -8.62
N ILE A 176 11.97 2.84 -9.39
CA ILE A 176 10.62 3.38 -9.25
C ILE A 176 9.62 2.28 -9.65
N PRO A 177 8.68 1.87 -8.78
CA PRO A 177 7.67 0.89 -9.12
C PRO A 177 6.70 1.47 -10.16
N SER A 178 6.25 0.63 -11.09
CA SER A 178 5.62 1.07 -12.33
C SER A 178 4.28 0.42 -12.67
N SER A 179 3.83 -0.51 -11.82
CA SER A 179 2.49 -1.10 -11.87
C SER A 179 1.78 -0.95 -10.53
N PHE A 180 0.46 -1.15 -10.52
CA PHE A 180 -0.33 -1.18 -9.29
C PHE A 180 0.29 -2.14 -8.26
N ASP A 181 0.58 -3.38 -8.68
CA ASP A 181 1.11 -4.44 -7.82
C ASP A 181 2.52 -4.13 -7.30
N GLU A 182 3.39 -3.58 -8.16
CA GLU A 182 4.72 -3.14 -7.73
C GLU A 182 4.64 -2.03 -6.68
N ILE A 183 3.73 -1.07 -6.87
CA ILE A 183 3.54 0.03 -5.91
C ILE A 183 3.05 -0.51 -4.56
N GLN A 184 2.11 -1.47 -4.55
CA GLN A 184 1.66 -2.09 -3.31
C GLN A 184 2.79 -2.86 -2.62
N SER A 185 3.55 -3.67 -3.37
CA SER A 185 4.63 -4.50 -2.84
C SER A 185 5.79 -3.67 -2.30
N VAL A 186 6.32 -2.75 -3.11
CA VAL A 186 7.44 -1.88 -2.73
C VAL A 186 7.01 -0.87 -1.66
N GLY A 187 5.80 -0.34 -1.75
CA GLY A 187 5.25 0.56 -0.74
C GLY A 187 5.13 -0.09 0.64
N LEU A 188 4.76 -1.37 0.70
CA LEU A 188 4.76 -2.14 1.94
C LEU A 188 6.17 -2.32 2.52
N GLU A 189 7.17 -2.61 1.68
CA GLU A 189 8.57 -2.69 2.11
C GLU A 189 9.03 -1.35 2.70
N VAL A 190 8.77 -0.24 2.01
CA VAL A 190 9.09 1.12 2.47
C VAL A 190 8.39 1.45 3.77
N PHE A 191 7.10 1.12 3.88
CA PHE A 191 6.35 1.34 5.10
C PHE A 191 7.01 0.63 6.29
N ARG A 192 7.50 -0.60 6.11
CA ARG A 192 8.22 -1.36 7.15
C ARG A 192 9.56 -0.71 7.52
N GLU A 193 10.23 -0.02 6.60
CA GLU A 193 11.44 0.74 6.93
C GLU A 193 11.14 1.90 7.90
N TYR A 194 9.98 2.55 7.72
CA TYR A 194 9.57 3.69 8.55
C TYR A 194 8.94 3.27 9.87
N PHE A 195 8.12 2.20 9.86
CA PHE A 195 7.27 1.82 10.99
C PHE A 195 7.54 0.43 11.53
N GLY A 196 8.55 -0.28 11.02
CA GLY A 196 8.88 -1.66 11.39
C GLY A 196 7.88 -2.67 10.82
N ASP A 197 8.11 -3.95 11.12
CA ASP A 197 7.14 -4.99 10.80
C ASP A 197 5.80 -4.70 11.50
N VAL A 198 4.74 -4.59 10.71
CA VAL A 198 3.39 -4.61 11.24
C VAL A 198 2.96 -6.06 11.34
N THR A 199 2.95 -6.51 12.57
CA THR A 199 2.30 -7.71 13.06
C THR A 199 0.78 -7.50 12.94
N TYR A 200 0.15 -7.95 11.85
CA TYR A 200 -1.29 -7.84 11.72
C TYR A 200 -1.99 -8.92 12.53
N SER A 201 -2.93 -8.46 13.35
CA SER A 201 -3.80 -9.33 14.11
C SER A 201 -5.19 -9.36 13.47
N MET A 202 -5.73 -10.55 13.22
CA MET A 202 -7.10 -10.73 12.71
C MET A 202 -7.91 -11.56 13.71
N THR A 203 -9.24 -11.36 13.76
CA THR A 203 -10.11 -12.32 14.44
C THR A 203 -10.25 -13.61 13.61
N GLN A 204 -10.78 -14.67 14.22
CA GLN A 204 -11.06 -15.91 13.51
C GLN A 204 -12.08 -15.69 12.38
N GLU A 205 -13.11 -14.89 12.61
CA GLU A 205 -14.11 -14.56 11.59
C GLU A 205 -13.48 -13.79 10.43
N GLU A 206 -12.65 -12.78 10.72
CA GLU A 206 -11.96 -12.01 9.67
C GLU A 206 -11.02 -12.90 8.84
N MET A 207 -10.34 -13.86 9.47
CA MET A 207 -9.50 -14.81 8.74
C MET A 207 -10.34 -15.74 7.87
N GLN A 208 -11.51 -16.18 8.34
CA GLN A 208 -12.40 -17.06 7.57
C GLN A 208 -13.01 -16.37 6.37
N GLU A 209 -13.40 -15.09 6.49
CA GLU A 209 -13.86 -14.29 5.34
C GLU A 209 -12.78 -14.11 4.27
N LYS A 210 -11.50 -14.19 4.66
CA LYS A 210 -10.35 -13.96 3.78
C LYS A 210 -9.70 -15.25 3.28
N ALA A 211 -9.89 -16.35 3.97
CA ALA A 211 -9.53 -17.69 3.53
C ALA A 211 -10.50 -18.05 2.38
N GLY A 212 -10.00 -18.06 1.15
CA GLY A 212 -10.80 -18.48 -0.01
C GLY A 212 -11.11 -19.99 0.05
N GLU A 213 -11.89 -20.49 -0.92
CA GLU A 213 -12.33 -21.90 -0.99
C GLU A 213 -11.18 -22.94 -0.96
N ASN A 214 -9.93 -22.55 -1.23
CA ASN A 214 -8.76 -23.44 -1.32
C ASN A 214 -7.68 -23.17 -0.26
N ASP A 215 -8.01 -22.44 0.81
CA ASP A 215 -7.06 -22.13 1.88
C ASP A 215 -7.08 -23.20 3.00
N VAL A 216 -6.01 -23.28 3.81
CA VAL A 216 -5.99 -24.16 5.00
C VAL A 216 -7.02 -23.65 6.01
N GLU A 217 -7.68 -24.55 6.74
CA GLU A 217 -8.68 -24.12 7.71
C GLU A 217 -8.04 -23.17 8.74
N VAL A 218 -8.67 -22.02 8.98
CA VAL A 218 -8.16 -21.01 9.92
C VAL A 218 -7.87 -21.61 11.29
N TRP A 219 -8.72 -22.52 11.76
CA TRP A 219 -8.51 -23.24 13.01
C TRP A 219 -7.21 -24.05 13.01
N GLU A 220 -6.91 -24.75 11.92
CA GLU A 220 -5.68 -25.52 11.80
C GLU A 220 -4.46 -24.59 11.75
N ILE A 221 -4.58 -23.46 11.06
CA ILE A 221 -3.49 -22.50 10.94
C ILE A 221 -3.08 -21.93 12.31
N ILE A 222 -4.06 -21.58 13.14
CA ILE A 222 -3.84 -20.97 14.46
C ILE A 222 -3.23 -21.98 15.45
N ASN A 223 -3.57 -23.26 15.32
CA ASN A 223 -3.19 -24.28 16.29
C ASN A 223 -2.00 -25.14 15.85
N ALA A 224 -1.59 -25.09 14.58
CA ALA A 224 -0.48 -25.87 14.07
C ALA A 224 0.88 -25.24 14.46
N PRO A 225 1.75 -25.95 15.20
CA PRO A 225 3.08 -25.45 15.53
C PRO A 225 4.01 -25.46 14.32
N ASN A 226 3.76 -26.35 13.37
CA ASN A 226 4.52 -26.48 12.13
C ASN A 226 3.57 -26.78 10.97
N PHE A 227 4.09 -26.62 9.75
CA PHE A 227 3.44 -27.08 8.54
C PHE A 227 4.41 -27.95 7.73
N LYS A 228 3.90 -28.89 6.97
CA LYS A 228 4.66 -29.67 5.99
C LYS A 228 4.36 -29.16 4.59
N THR A 229 5.39 -28.88 3.79
CA THR A 229 5.22 -28.43 2.40
C THR A 229 4.78 -29.58 1.49
N LEU A 230 3.83 -29.30 0.61
CA LEU A 230 3.31 -30.22 -0.42
C LEU A 230 3.92 -30.00 -1.80
N THR A 231 4.60 -28.87 -1.98
CA THR A 231 5.34 -28.52 -3.18
C THR A 231 6.62 -27.81 -2.79
N ASP A 232 7.50 -27.58 -3.76
CA ASP A 232 8.49 -26.52 -3.61
C ASP A 232 7.75 -25.19 -3.40
N LEU A 233 8.11 -24.48 -2.33
CA LEU A 233 7.36 -23.34 -1.82
C LEU A 233 8.28 -22.15 -1.62
N ASN A 234 7.95 -21.03 -2.24
CA ASN A 234 8.75 -19.82 -2.12
C ASN A 234 8.55 -19.18 -0.73
N LEU A 235 9.64 -19.07 0.04
CA LEU A 235 9.68 -18.22 1.24
C LEU A 235 9.90 -16.78 0.80
N ARG A 236 8.99 -15.88 1.12
CA ARG A 236 9.04 -14.49 0.63
C ARG A 236 9.29 -13.47 1.74
N PRO A 237 9.95 -12.34 1.46
CA PRO A 237 10.19 -11.29 2.45
C PRO A 237 8.91 -10.51 2.79
N SER A 238 7.95 -10.55 1.87
CA SER A 238 6.66 -9.89 1.95
C SER A 238 5.57 -10.83 1.43
N VAL A 239 4.32 -10.39 1.60
CA VAL A 239 3.13 -11.15 1.24
C VAL A 239 2.77 -10.86 -0.21
N GLY A 240 2.37 -11.91 -0.93
CA GLY A 240 2.16 -11.83 -2.37
C GLY A 240 3.39 -12.24 -3.16
N THR A 241 3.32 -12.11 -4.49
CA THR A 241 4.34 -12.61 -5.42
C THR A 241 5.21 -11.51 -6.03
N GLY A 242 5.01 -10.25 -5.62
CA GLY A 242 5.69 -9.08 -6.20
C GLY A 242 7.19 -9.00 -5.91
N SER A 243 7.63 -9.42 -4.73
CA SER A 243 9.06 -9.45 -4.38
C SER A 243 9.68 -10.83 -4.65
N PRO A 244 10.95 -10.92 -5.10
CA PRO A 244 11.64 -12.20 -5.26
C PRO A 244 11.64 -13.03 -3.97
N PRO A 245 11.59 -14.38 -4.06
CA PRO A 245 11.73 -15.24 -2.89
C PRO A 245 13.07 -15.01 -2.17
N ILE A 246 13.06 -15.07 -0.83
CA ILE A 246 14.27 -15.19 0.00
C ILE A 246 14.98 -16.50 -0.36
N THR A 247 14.20 -17.58 -0.43
CA THR A 247 14.63 -18.92 -0.80
C THR A 247 13.44 -19.74 -1.26
N THR A 248 13.70 -20.90 -1.86
CA THR A 248 12.72 -21.95 -2.07
C THR A 248 12.84 -22.99 -0.95
N ILE A 249 11.72 -23.33 -0.34
CA ILE A 249 11.57 -24.41 0.63
C ILE A 249 11.22 -25.67 -0.16
N PRO A 250 12.00 -26.75 -0.09
CA PRO A 250 11.69 -27.98 -0.82
C PRO A 250 10.35 -28.59 -0.42
N ILE A 251 9.72 -29.34 -1.33
CA ILE A 251 8.62 -30.27 -1.00
C ILE A 251 9.00 -31.22 0.16
N ASP A 252 7.99 -31.66 0.93
CA ASP A 252 8.12 -32.59 2.05
C ASP A 252 8.93 -32.05 3.25
N THR A 253 9.12 -30.73 3.30
CA THR A 253 9.86 -30.04 4.36
C THR A 253 8.92 -29.58 5.47
N VAL A 254 9.32 -29.81 6.72
CA VAL A 254 8.63 -29.24 7.89
C VAL A 254 9.15 -27.83 8.15
N ILE A 255 8.25 -26.85 8.16
CA ILE A 255 8.51 -25.44 8.43
C ILE A 255 7.81 -25.00 9.71
N LYS A 256 8.45 -24.13 10.48
CA LYS A 256 7.94 -23.69 11.77
C LYS A 256 6.94 -22.55 11.58
N SER A 257 5.75 -22.71 12.15
CA SER A 257 4.78 -21.63 12.25
C SER A 257 5.27 -20.57 13.22
N LEU A 258 5.21 -19.29 12.83
CA LEU A 258 5.43 -18.19 13.76
C LEU A 258 4.11 -17.54 14.22
N VAL A 259 2.98 -18.21 13.97
CA VAL A 259 1.66 -17.79 14.42
C VAL A 259 1.60 -17.70 15.93
N ASP A 260 1.54 -16.47 16.45
CA ASP A 260 1.24 -16.23 17.86
C ASP A 260 -0.27 -16.36 18.09
N SER A 261 -0.69 -17.55 18.53
CA SER A 261 -2.06 -17.90 18.90
C SER A 261 -2.39 -17.67 20.38
N SER A 262 -1.44 -17.14 21.18
CA SER A 262 -1.67 -16.89 22.61
C SER A 262 -2.62 -15.74 22.90
N SER A 263 -3.05 -15.01 21.86
CA SER A 263 -3.96 -13.87 21.97
C SER A 263 -5.28 -14.15 21.24
N GLN A 264 -6.35 -13.45 21.65
CA GLN A 264 -7.66 -13.51 20.98
C GLN A 264 -7.62 -13.06 19.50
N ARG A 265 -6.51 -12.44 19.06
CA ARG A 265 -6.29 -12.01 17.67
C ARG A 265 -4.91 -12.44 17.20
N PRO A 266 -4.79 -13.61 16.58
CA PRO A 266 -3.50 -14.13 16.13
C PRO A 266 -2.74 -13.17 15.22
N LYS A 267 -1.42 -13.05 15.43
CA LYS A 267 -0.66 -11.81 15.14
C LYS A 267 0.22 -11.77 13.88
N VAL A 268 0.39 -12.84 13.12
CA VAL A 268 1.39 -12.86 12.03
C VAL A 268 0.83 -13.35 10.70
N PHE A 269 -0.39 -12.90 10.42
CA PHE A 269 -1.08 -13.16 9.17
C PHE A 269 -1.01 -11.95 8.26
N HIS A 270 -1.15 -12.17 6.97
CA HIS A 270 -1.44 -11.09 6.04
C HIS A 270 -2.31 -11.62 4.90
N VAL A 271 -3.16 -10.75 4.39
CA VAL A 271 -3.90 -10.97 3.16
C VAL A 271 -3.27 -10.06 2.11
N GLY A 272 -2.84 -10.62 0.98
CA GLY A 272 -2.27 -9.81 -0.09
C GLY A 272 -3.28 -8.82 -0.67
N PHE A 273 -2.80 -7.84 -1.45
CA PHE A 273 -3.67 -6.98 -2.24
C PHE A 273 -4.40 -7.82 -3.32
N GLY A 274 -5.70 -7.56 -3.52
CA GLY A 274 -6.58 -8.40 -4.35
C GLY A 274 -6.93 -9.75 -3.68
N ASN A 275 -7.70 -10.61 -4.36
CA ASN A 275 -8.16 -11.93 -3.86
C ASN A 275 -7.03 -12.96 -3.65
N SER A 276 -5.87 -12.58 -3.11
CA SER A 276 -4.63 -13.37 -3.08
C SER A 276 -4.43 -14.20 -1.80
N GLY A 277 -5.53 -14.64 -1.18
CA GLY A 277 -5.58 -15.65 -0.11
C GLY A 277 -4.85 -15.28 1.18
N LEU A 278 -4.90 -16.17 2.17
CA LEU A 278 -4.20 -16.00 3.44
C LEU A 278 -2.71 -16.34 3.31
N TRP A 279 -1.85 -15.55 3.93
CA TRP A 279 -0.41 -15.79 4.06
C TRP A 279 -0.02 -15.79 5.53
N LEU A 280 0.91 -16.67 5.89
CA LEU A 280 1.37 -16.82 7.28
C LEU A 280 2.89 -16.72 7.36
N MET A 281 3.38 -16.12 8.44
CA MET A 281 4.81 -16.03 8.70
C MET A 281 5.35 -17.35 9.25
N VAL A 282 6.45 -17.81 8.66
CA VAL A 282 7.13 -19.06 9.01
C VAL A 282 8.62 -18.83 9.20
N GLU A 283 9.27 -19.80 9.82
CA GLU A 283 10.72 -19.90 9.93
C GLU A 283 11.21 -21.18 9.24
N TYR A 284 12.18 -21.03 8.34
CA TYR A 284 12.86 -22.10 7.65
C TYR A 284 14.36 -21.79 7.58
N ASN A 285 15.22 -22.71 8.02
CA ASN A 285 16.69 -22.54 8.05
C ASN A 285 17.14 -21.19 8.67
N ASN A 286 16.54 -20.80 9.80
CA ASN A 286 16.78 -19.52 10.50
C ASN A 286 16.42 -18.25 9.68
N GLN A 287 15.75 -18.41 8.54
CA GLN A 287 15.16 -17.31 7.79
C GLN A 287 13.68 -17.20 8.10
N LYS A 288 13.22 -15.98 8.36
CA LYS A 288 11.80 -15.67 8.56
C LYS A 288 11.23 -15.07 7.29
N GLY A 289 10.02 -15.48 6.94
CA GLY A 289 9.33 -14.97 5.76
C GLY A 289 7.90 -15.45 5.71
N PHE A 290 7.23 -15.16 4.60
CA PHE A 290 5.83 -15.47 4.38
C PHE A 290 5.67 -16.58 3.35
N VAL A 291 4.72 -17.46 3.59
CA VAL A 291 4.25 -18.47 2.65
C VAL A 291 2.73 -18.42 2.53
N ARG A 292 2.21 -18.90 1.40
CA ARG A 292 0.76 -18.94 1.16
C ARG A 292 0.12 -20.07 1.97
N ALA A 293 -0.92 -19.75 2.72
CA ALA A 293 -1.66 -20.65 3.58
C ALA A 293 -2.75 -21.41 2.82
N SER A 294 -2.34 -22.25 1.86
CA SER A 294 -3.27 -23.05 1.05
C SER A 294 -2.99 -24.55 1.16
N LYS A 295 -4.09 -25.33 1.17
CA LYS A 295 -4.06 -26.81 1.17
C LYS A 295 -3.32 -27.39 -0.05
N ASN A 296 -3.04 -26.58 -1.06
CA ASN A 296 -2.23 -26.95 -2.22
C ASN A 296 -0.72 -26.85 -1.96
N TYR A 297 -0.30 -26.09 -0.95
CA TYR A 297 1.11 -25.79 -0.70
C TYR A 297 1.61 -26.32 0.65
N ILE A 298 0.75 -26.34 1.66
CA ILE A 298 1.10 -26.72 3.03
C ILE A 298 -0.01 -27.50 3.71
N LEU A 299 0.36 -28.36 4.66
CA LEU A 299 -0.54 -29.03 5.58
C LEU A 299 -0.09 -28.83 7.03
N PRO A 300 -1.03 -28.72 7.99
CA PRO A 300 -0.71 -28.73 9.42
C PRO A 300 0.15 -29.94 9.79
N TRP A 301 1.20 -29.72 10.57
CA TRP A 301 2.11 -30.77 11.02
C TRP A 301 2.32 -30.69 12.53
N TYR A 302 1.81 -31.71 13.22
CA TYR A 302 2.02 -31.94 14.64
C TYR A 302 3.05 -33.06 14.72
N GLN A 303 4.22 -32.79 15.32
CA GLN A 303 5.17 -33.87 15.58
C GLN A 303 4.47 -34.91 16.49
N ASN A 304 4.55 -36.18 16.11
CA ASN A 304 4.27 -37.30 17.01
C ASN A 304 5.47 -37.53 17.92
#